data_AF-A0A9W7GA38-F1
#
_entry.id   AF-A0A9W7GA38-F1
#
_cell.length_a   1.000
_cell.length_b   1.000
_cell.length_c   1.000
_cell.angle_alpha   90.00
_cell.angle_beta   90.00
_cell.angle_gamma   90.00
#
_symmetry.space_group_name_H-M   'P 1'
#
loop_
_entity.id
_entity.type
_entity.pdbx_description
1 polymer ?
#
loop_
_entity_poly.entity_id
_entity_poly.type
_entity_poly.pdbx_seq_one_letter_code
_entity_poly.pdbx_strand_id
1 'polypeptide(L)'
;MGNTPFGRRTDDLQTRSDQDLRSNDPNTLTPDESGAPKTFPDSAPPAFGKRGDSRLPDAPPPSIRNLLYTGHFTSQWAERTWEFTIILLLTAIGPSDMALLLPSTFGLFCCLSSLLSLGAVGAYIDRSSRISAFRAILIWQNFSVVSCTAACYTLLVLRESAGGKVLTLDSEFFQDPFTTYLLIFIHVMGASSQIASKGSSVSIEKDWVPEISKEYDDHGWLTQTNVQMRQIDLGCKVVAPVFAGFVVAWGGEDLKPACVAMGAFNFLTILVEWWSSKKVYSMVPKLASKAEHKEDGDDDRMDEKSGGGCISDNVASLQTYCHYTVGLAGLALAALYVNVLSYGSIMLAYVTWRGMSPPTIGLTRGISATIGLLGTIAYKYSSSKMNLENTGLWSIMMQAAFLGISYSSQFVDDDNTSLAMLVAGVCGSRVGLWSFDLAVSQMMQERIPEEDRGAVGGIQTALCSAFEMLSYVMGIVWAKPEEFRFLIDFSYAGMLGAAALYGVFWGRS
;
A
#
# COMPACT_ATOMS: atom_id res chain seq x y z
N MET A 1 -64.44 24.57 -1.84
CA MET A 1 -65.27 23.34 -1.92
C MET A 1 -64.39 22.22 -1.37
N GLY A 2 -64.35 21.99 -0.06
CA GLY A 2 -65.27 21.13 0.74
C GLY A 2 -64.93 19.66 0.47
N ASN A 3 -64.48 18.80 1.39
CA ASN A 3 -64.65 18.66 2.84
C ASN A 3 -63.52 17.78 3.45
N THR A 4 -63.09 18.11 4.67
CA THR A 4 -62.52 17.22 5.72
C THR A 4 -63.69 16.58 6.53
N PRO A 5 -63.56 15.86 7.69
CA PRO A 5 -62.44 15.60 8.63
C PRO A 5 -62.39 14.15 9.19
N PHE A 6 -61.38 13.68 9.94
CA PHE A 6 -61.09 13.81 11.39
C PHE A 6 -59.83 12.94 11.66
N GLY A 7 -58.84 13.17 12.52
CA GLY A 7 -58.71 13.85 13.83
C GLY A 7 -58.04 12.86 14.81
N ARG A 8 -56.71 12.92 15.04
CA ARG A 8 -55.99 13.44 16.25
C ARG A 8 -56.34 12.68 17.56
N ARG A 9 -55.41 12.16 18.39
CA ARG A 9 -54.59 12.85 19.43
C ARG A 9 -53.99 11.77 20.38
N THR A 10 -52.66 11.64 20.54
CA THR A 10 -51.79 11.96 21.70
C THR A 10 -52.32 11.77 23.15
N ASP A 11 -51.39 11.24 23.97
CA ASP A 11 -51.13 11.51 25.42
C ASP A 11 -51.45 10.42 26.49
N ASP A 12 -50.37 10.00 27.17
CA ASP A 12 -50.15 10.05 28.64
C ASP A 12 -50.50 8.89 29.62
N LEU A 13 -49.57 8.78 30.62
CA LEU A 13 -49.63 8.21 32.00
C LEU A 13 -49.30 6.71 32.20
N GLN A 14 -48.19 6.35 32.88
CA GLN A 14 -47.87 6.36 34.34
C GLN A 14 -48.48 5.22 35.20
N THR A 15 -47.57 4.38 35.74
CA THR A 15 -47.49 3.79 37.11
C THR A 15 -48.63 2.96 37.74
N ARG A 16 -48.28 1.73 38.21
CA ARG A 16 -48.61 1.07 39.52
C ARG A 16 -48.16 -0.42 39.43
N SER A 17 -47.19 -0.94 40.18
CA SER A 17 -47.06 -1.25 41.63
C SER A 17 -47.96 -2.39 42.16
N ASP A 18 -47.28 -3.49 42.49
CA ASP A 18 -47.37 -4.36 43.68
C ASP A 18 -48.45 -5.44 43.91
N GLN A 19 -47.95 -6.47 44.60
CA GLN A 19 -48.59 -7.52 45.42
C GLN A 19 -49.01 -8.80 44.68
N ASP A 20 -48.83 -10.03 45.19
CA ASP A 20 -48.19 -10.59 46.39
C ASP A 20 -48.25 -12.13 46.25
N LEU A 21 -47.68 -12.84 47.24
CA LEU A 21 -47.88 -14.26 47.64
C LEU A 21 -46.76 -15.22 47.21
N ARG A 22 -45.76 -15.44 48.09
CA ARG A 22 -45.70 -16.49 49.16
C ARG A 22 -45.64 -17.91 48.56
N SER A 23 -44.68 -18.78 48.89
CA SER A 23 -44.24 -19.14 50.24
C SER A 23 -42.92 -19.95 50.26
N ASN A 24 -42.00 -19.53 51.14
CA ASN A 24 -41.08 -20.26 52.03
C ASN A 24 -40.91 -21.80 51.94
N ASP A 25 -39.65 -22.24 51.70
CA ASP A 25 -38.67 -22.83 52.66
C ASP A 25 -39.06 -24.03 53.57
N PRO A 26 -38.12 -24.79 54.23
CA PRO A 26 -36.64 -24.88 54.11
C PRO A 26 -35.99 -26.29 54.36
N ASN A 27 -34.65 -26.38 54.17
CA ASN A 27 -33.59 -27.19 54.86
C ASN A 27 -33.82 -28.68 55.24
N THR A 28 -32.87 -29.63 55.08
CA THR A 28 -31.70 -29.84 55.96
C THR A 28 -30.87 -31.11 55.60
N LEU A 29 -29.54 -31.01 55.74
CA LEU A 29 -28.56 -31.95 56.36
C LEU A 29 -28.35 -33.43 55.91
N THR A 30 -27.08 -33.75 55.63
CA THR A 30 -26.37 -35.06 55.65
C THR A 30 -26.24 -35.62 57.10
N PRO A 31 -26.01 -36.93 57.40
CA PRO A 31 -24.67 -37.58 57.22
C PRO A 31 -24.58 -39.14 57.13
N ASP A 32 -23.38 -39.58 56.71
CA ASP A 32 -22.55 -40.74 57.14
C ASP A 32 -22.70 -42.23 56.72
N GLU A 33 -21.49 -42.79 56.51
CA GLU A 33 -20.93 -44.13 56.76
C GLU A 33 -21.19 -45.39 55.89
N SER A 34 -20.10 -45.79 55.19
CA SER A 34 -19.43 -47.11 55.24
C SER A 34 -19.94 -48.32 54.40
N GLY A 35 -19.01 -48.98 53.70
CA GLY A 35 -19.16 -50.37 53.22
C GLY A 35 -18.59 -50.70 51.83
N ALA A 36 -17.37 -51.22 51.77
CA ALA A 36 -16.88 -52.08 50.66
C ALA A 36 -17.09 -53.57 51.06
N PRO A 37 -16.88 -54.62 50.22
CA PRO A 37 -16.25 -54.64 48.88
C PRO A 37 -16.83 -55.66 47.83
N LYS A 38 -16.19 -55.70 46.65
CA LYS A 38 -16.10 -56.78 45.61
C LYS A 38 -17.29 -57.02 44.66
N THR A 39 -17.07 -56.73 43.37
CA THR A 39 -17.05 -57.70 42.23
C THR A 39 -16.65 -56.99 40.92
N PHE A 40 -15.62 -57.50 40.22
CA PHE A 40 -15.49 -57.36 38.76
C PHE A 40 -16.31 -58.51 38.15
N PRO A 41 -17.00 -58.31 37.01
CA PRO A 41 -16.30 -58.52 35.74
C PRO A 41 -16.80 -57.67 34.54
N ASP A 42 -16.04 -57.83 33.46
CA ASP A 42 -16.41 -57.65 32.06
C ASP A 42 -16.30 -56.26 31.42
N SER A 43 -15.17 -56.16 30.71
CA SER A 43 -14.85 -55.32 29.57
C SER A 43 -16.05 -54.93 28.69
N ALA A 44 -16.34 -53.62 28.68
CA ALA A 44 -16.86 -52.92 27.51
C ALA A 44 -15.79 -51.93 27.03
N PRO A 45 -15.54 -51.81 25.72
CA PRO A 45 -14.58 -50.84 25.19
C PRO A 45 -15.00 -49.42 25.58
N PRO A 46 -14.06 -48.49 25.83
CA PRO A 46 -14.40 -47.14 26.24
C PRO A 46 -15.28 -46.51 25.16
N ALA A 47 -16.47 -46.07 25.59
CA ALA A 47 -17.35 -45.23 24.81
C ALA A 47 -16.53 -44.09 24.23
N PHE A 48 -16.60 -43.93 22.90
CA PHE A 48 -16.12 -42.74 22.21
C PHE A 48 -16.61 -41.52 22.98
N GLY A 49 -15.67 -40.80 23.58
CA GLY A 49 -15.93 -39.56 24.28
C GLY A 49 -16.75 -38.67 23.37
N LYS A 50 -17.87 -38.21 23.93
CA LYS A 50 -18.70 -37.15 23.34
C LYS A 50 -17.78 -36.08 22.77
N ARG A 51 -17.93 -35.80 21.48
CA ARG A 51 -17.37 -34.66 20.77
C ARG A 51 -17.61 -33.44 21.66
N GLY A 52 -16.56 -32.99 22.34
CA GLY A 52 -16.66 -31.81 23.19
C GLY A 52 -17.13 -30.66 22.32
N ASP A 53 -18.03 -29.84 22.85
CA ASP A 53 -18.24 -28.49 22.35
C ASP A 53 -16.89 -27.77 22.43
N SER A 54 -16.09 -27.85 21.37
CA SER A 54 -14.83 -27.15 21.26
C SER A 54 -15.15 -25.69 20.96
N ARG A 55 -15.58 -24.96 21.99
CA ARG A 55 -15.60 -23.50 21.94
C ARG A 55 -14.19 -23.05 21.57
N LEU A 56 -14.09 -22.26 20.50
CA LEU A 56 -12.84 -21.65 20.13
C LEU A 56 -12.35 -20.78 21.31
N PRO A 57 -11.04 -20.68 21.52
CA PRO A 57 -10.50 -19.74 22.51
C PRO A 57 -10.95 -18.31 22.19
N ASP A 58 -11.26 -17.53 23.23
CA ASP A 58 -11.89 -16.22 23.08
C ASP A 58 -11.03 -15.22 22.27
N ALA A 59 -9.71 -15.21 22.44
CA ALA A 59 -8.82 -14.31 21.71
C ALA A 59 -7.39 -14.86 21.51
N PRO A 60 -6.69 -14.47 20.43
CA PRO A 60 -5.27 -14.78 20.23
C PRO A 60 -4.39 -14.20 21.34
N PRO A 61 -3.33 -14.90 21.76
CA PRO A 61 -2.31 -14.33 22.64
C PRO A 61 -1.81 -12.97 22.12
N PRO A 62 -1.72 -11.92 22.97
CA PRO A 62 -1.22 -10.61 22.55
C PRO A 62 0.16 -10.65 21.91
N SER A 63 0.97 -11.65 22.26
CA SER A 63 2.28 -11.92 21.66
C SER A 63 2.22 -12.13 20.15
N ILE A 64 1.21 -12.82 19.61
CA ILE A 64 1.06 -13.04 18.17
C ILE A 64 0.93 -11.71 17.45
N ARG A 65 0.03 -10.87 17.96
CA ARG A 65 -0.24 -9.53 17.41
C ARG A 65 1.01 -8.65 17.48
N ASN A 66 1.71 -8.63 18.62
CA ASN A 66 2.95 -7.87 18.78
C ASN A 66 4.05 -8.34 17.81
N LEU A 67 4.19 -9.64 17.59
CA LEU A 67 5.16 -10.20 16.64
C LEU A 67 4.81 -9.84 15.20
N LEU A 68 3.53 -9.95 14.81
CA LEU A 68 3.05 -9.53 13.50
C LEU A 68 3.32 -8.04 13.26
N TYR A 69 2.99 -7.18 14.23
CA TYR A 69 3.23 -5.74 14.12
C TYR A 69 4.72 -5.40 14.09
N THR A 70 5.55 -6.07 14.88
CA THR A 70 7.00 -5.85 14.88
C THR A 70 7.60 -6.23 13.54
N GLY A 71 7.28 -7.43 13.03
CA GLY A 71 7.77 -7.88 11.72
C GLY A 71 7.30 -6.96 10.59
N HIS A 72 6.00 -6.63 10.57
CA HIS A 72 5.41 -5.76 9.55
C HIS A 72 5.96 -4.33 9.61
N PHE A 73 6.10 -3.74 10.79
CA PHE A 73 6.75 -2.43 10.98
C PHE A 73 8.18 -2.44 10.46
N THR A 74 8.98 -3.44 10.84
CA THR A 74 10.37 -3.55 10.39
C THR A 74 10.46 -3.68 8.87
N SER A 75 9.58 -4.47 8.25
CA SER A 75 9.51 -4.65 6.80
C SER A 75 9.14 -3.36 6.08
N GLN A 76 8.04 -2.71 6.48
CA GLN A 76 7.58 -1.45 5.90
C GLN A 76 8.57 -0.31 6.10
N TRP A 77 9.18 -0.23 7.28
CA TRP A 77 10.21 0.76 7.54
C TRP A 77 11.43 0.58 6.63
N ALA A 78 11.92 -0.65 6.47
CA ALA A 78 13.05 -0.97 5.60
C ALA A 78 12.74 -0.64 4.14
N GLU A 79 11.58 -1.06 3.64
CA GLU A 79 11.13 -0.80 2.28
C GLU A 79 11.05 0.71 2.00
N ARG A 80 10.33 1.48 2.83
CA ARG A 80 10.14 2.92 2.59
C ARG A 80 11.45 3.71 2.72
N THR A 81 12.37 3.26 3.58
CA THR A 81 13.72 3.83 3.67
C THR A 81 14.51 3.54 2.40
N TRP A 82 14.50 2.29 1.93
CA TRP A 82 15.19 1.87 0.72
C TRP A 82 14.68 2.55 -0.54
N GLU A 83 13.35 2.60 -0.74
CA GLU A 83 12.71 3.26 -1.88
C GLU A 83 13.11 4.73 -1.99
N PHE A 84 13.23 5.43 -0.86
CA PHE A 84 13.68 6.82 -0.86
C PHE A 84 15.16 6.92 -1.22
N THR A 85 16.01 6.10 -0.60
CA THR A 85 17.46 6.16 -0.79
C THR A 85 17.88 5.77 -2.20
N ILE A 86 17.29 4.72 -2.80
CA ILE A 86 17.68 4.29 -4.15
C ILE A 86 17.45 5.38 -5.20
N ILE A 87 16.41 6.20 -5.06
CA ILE A 87 16.18 7.31 -5.99
C ILE A 87 17.25 8.40 -5.83
N LEU A 88 17.68 8.72 -4.61
CA LEU A 88 18.78 9.66 -4.38
C LEU A 88 20.10 9.12 -4.92
N LEU A 89 20.37 7.83 -4.73
CA LEU A 89 21.55 7.16 -5.28
C LEU A 89 21.54 7.18 -6.81
N LEU A 90 20.42 6.83 -7.44
CA LEU A 90 20.28 6.87 -8.90
C LEU A 90 20.40 8.28 -9.47
N THR A 91 19.88 9.29 -8.76
CA THR A 91 20.04 10.70 -9.16
C THR A 91 21.52 11.11 -9.12
N ALA A 92 22.26 10.68 -8.09
CA ALA A 92 23.67 10.99 -7.96
C ALA A 92 24.59 10.17 -8.90
N ILE A 93 24.21 8.92 -9.20
CA ILE A 93 24.88 8.06 -10.18
C ILE A 93 24.54 8.46 -11.62
N GLY A 94 23.42 9.14 -11.84
CA GLY A 94 22.96 9.55 -13.17
C GLY A 94 23.87 10.57 -13.86
N PRO A 95 23.71 10.75 -15.18
CA PRO A 95 24.37 11.82 -15.90
C PRO A 95 23.96 13.18 -15.33
N SER A 96 24.92 14.09 -15.18
CA SER A 96 24.69 15.42 -14.58
C SER A 96 23.77 16.29 -15.43
N ASP A 97 23.79 16.10 -16.76
CA ASP A 97 22.94 16.77 -17.75
C ASP A 97 21.55 16.13 -17.90
N MET A 98 21.37 14.89 -17.41
CA MET A 98 20.11 14.14 -17.49
C MET A 98 19.75 13.50 -16.15
N ALA A 99 19.77 14.30 -15.07
CA ALA A 99 19.61 13.79 -13.70
C ALA A 99 18.28 13.03 -13.45
N LEU A 100 17.26 13.26 -14.28
CA LEU A 100 15.96 12.60 -14.16
C LEU A 100 15.91 11.23 -14.87
N LEU A 101 16.90 10.91 -15.73
CA LEU A 101 16.86 9.72 -16.58
C LEU A 101 16.78 8.43 -15.76
N LEU A 102 17.75 8.17 -14.88
CA LEU A 102 17.82 6.92 -14.12
C LEU A 102 16.64 6.75 -13.15
N PRO A 103 16.22 7.77 -12.37
CA PRO A 103 15.00 7.70 -11.58
C PRO A 103 13.74 7.38 -12.39
N SER A 104 13.63 7.92 -13.61
CA SER A 104 12.48 7.71 -14.49
C SER A 104 12.47 6.31 -15.10
N THR A 105 13.60 5.83 -15.64
CA THR A 105 13.71 4.46 -16.18
C THR A 105 13.52 3.42 -15.08
N PHE A 106 14.04 3.68 -13.88
CA PHE A 106 13.85 2.81 -12.73
C PHE A 106 12.38 2.73 -12.32
N GLY A 107 11.71 3.88 -12.19
CA GLY A 107 10.28 3.93 -11.87
C GLY A 107 9.41 3.22 -12.90
N LEU A 108 9.65 3.47 -14.19
CA LEU A 108 8.97 2.80 -15.30
C LEU A 108 9.14 1.28 -15.22
N PHE A 109 10.38 0.82 -15.05
CA PHE A 109 10.71 -0.59 -15.01
C PHE A 109 10.09 -1.30 -13.79
N CYS A 110 10.08 -0.65 -12.62
CA CYS A 110 9.45 -1.19 -11.42
C CYS A 110 7.92 -1.27 -11.54
N CYS A 111 7.30 -0.25 -12.16
CA CYS A 111 5.86 -0.24 -12.42
C CYS A 111 5.48 -1.36 -13.40
N LEU A 112 6.17 -1.44 -14.54
CA LEU A 112 5.94 -2.48 -15.55
C LEU A 112 6.16 -3.89 -14.99
N SER A 113 7.26 -4.10 -14.26
CA SER A 113 7.56 -5.40 -13.66
C SER A 113 6.52 -5.81 -12.62
N SER A 114 6.03 -4.85 -11.81
CA SER A 114 4.94 -5.09 -10.86
C SER A 114 3.66 -5.52 -11.58
N LEU A 115 3.27 -4.78 -12.63
CA LEU A 115 2.07 -5.06 -13.41
C LEU A 115 2.09 -6.47 -14.01
N LEU A 116 3.24 -6.90 -14.55
CA LEU A 116 3.38 -8.20 -15.20
C LEU A 116 3.53 -9.38 -14.21
N SER A 117 4.11 -9.15 -13.03
CA SER A 117 4.58 -10.23 -12.15
C SER A 117 3.73 -10.47 -10.91
N LEU A 118 2.90 -9.49 -10.47
CA LEU A 118 2.12 -9.62 -9.23
C LEU A 118 1.17 -10.83 -9.25
N GLY A 119 0.54 -11.13 -10.39
CA GLY A 119 -0.31 -12.32 -10.55
C GLY A 119 0.46 -13.64 -10.38
N ALA A 120 1.68 -13.72 -10.93
CA ALA A 120 2.54 -14.89 -10.79
C ALA A 120 3.03 -15.09 -9.34
N VAL A 121 3.32 -13.99 -8.63
CA VAL A 121 3.67 -14.04 -7.20
C VAL A 121 2.49 -14.47 -6.34
N GLY A 122 1.29 -13.98 -6.63
CA GLY A 122 0.05 -14.46 -5.97
C GLY A 122 -0.14 -15.96 -6.16
N ALA A 123 -0.06 -16.45 -7.40
CA ALA A 123 -0.14 -17.88 -7.69
C ALA A 123 0.97 -18.70 -6.99
N TYR A 124 2.17 -18.14 -6.84
CA TYR A 124 3.24 -18.75 -6.06
C TYR A 124 2.90 -18.87 -4.56
N ILE A 125 2.37 -17.80 -3.96
CA ILE A 125 1.94 -17.78 -2.56
C ILE A 125 0.80 -18.81 -2.32
N ASP A 126 -0.10 -18.96 -3.28
CA ASP A 126 -1.24 -19.89 -3.18
C ASP A 126 -0.82 -21.36 -3.34
N ARG A 127 0.13 -21.65 -4.25
CA ARG A 127 0.61 -23.01 -4.49
C ARG A 127 1.59 -23.52 -3.43
N SER A 128 2.33 -22.64 -2.77
CA SER A 128 3.36 -23.03 -1.81
C SER A 128 2.85 -23.08 -0.36
N SER A 129 3.57 -23.78 0.52
CA SER A 129 3.27 -23.73 1.96
C SER A 129 3.57 -22.32 2.49
N ARG A 130 2.74 -21.84 3.42
CA ARG A 130 2.74 -20.44 3.90
C ARG A 130 4.14 -19.97 4.33
N ILE A 131 4.82 -20.75 5.18
CA ILE A 131 6.14 -20.38 5.70
C ILE A 131 7.25 -20.47 4.65
N SER A 132 7.20 -21.47 3.76
CA SER A 132 8.22 -21.63 2.73
C SER A 132 8.10 -20.55 1.67
N ALA A 133 6.87 -20.21 1.24
CA ALA A 133 6.59 -19.12 0.33
C ALA A 133 7.10 -17.79 0.91
N PHE A 134 6.68 -17.47 2.14
CA PHE A 134 7.09 -16.24 2.80
C PHE A 134 8.61 -16.13 2.96
N ARG A 135 9.29 -17.20 3.39
CA ARG A 135 10.76 -17.20 3.55
C ARG A 135 11.49 -17.07 2.22
N ALA A 136 11.03 -17.74 1.17
CA ALA A 136 11.63 -17.62 -0.16
C ALA A 136 11.53 -16.18 -0.68
N ILE A 137 10.34 -15.57 -0.55
CA ILE A 137 10.10 -14.17 -0.91
C ILE A 137 11.00 -13.23 -0.09
N LEU A 138 11.07 -13.42 1.23
CA LEU A 138 11.87 -12.59 2.14
C LEU A 138 13.38 -12.68 1.83
N ILE A 139 13.91 -13.89 1.62
CA ILE A 139 15.32 -14.09 1.23
C ILE A 139 15.60 -13.41 -0.11
N TRP A 140 14.72 -13.60 -1.10
CA TRP A 140 14.88 -13.00 -2.42
C TRP A 140 14.82 -11.47 -2.38
N GLN A 141 13.88 -10.91 -1.60
CA GLN A 141 13.75 -9.47 -1.38
C GLN A 141 15.06 -8.90 -0.84
N ASN A 142 15.58 -9.45 0.25
CA ASN A 142 16.77 -8.92 0.88
C ASN A 142 18.03 -9.12 0.02
N PHE A 143 18.16 -10.28 -0.64
CA PHE A 143 19.22 -10.50 -1.63
C PHE A 143 19.19 -9.43 -2.73
N SER A 144 18.00 -9.13 -3.25
CA SER A 144 17.82 -8.11 -4.29
C SER A 144 18.19 -6.71 -3.79
N VAL A 145 17.80 -6.34 -2.56
CA VAL A 145 18.17 -5.04 -1.99
C VAL A 145 19.67 -4.94 -1.75
N VAL A 146 20.28 -5.93 -1.09
CA VAL A 146 21.72 -5.91 -0.78
C VAL A 146 22.57 -5.92 -2.05
N SER A 147 22.25 -6.77 -3.03
CA SER A 147 22.97 -6.78 -4.31
C SER A 147 22.81 -5.47 -5.09
N CYS A 148 21.62 -4.86 -5.06
CA CYS A 148 21.38 -3.54 -5.65
C CYS A 148 22.20 -2.44 -4.95
N THR A 149 22.20 -2.39 -3.61
CA THR A 149 23.02 -1.42 -2.85
C THR A 149 24.52 -1.59 -3.11
N ALA A 150 25.00 -2.84 -3.25
CA ALA A 150 26.39 -3.12 -3.57
C ALA A 150 26.76 -2.65 -4.97
N ALA A 151 25.88 -2.87 -5.97
CA ALA A 151 26.08 -2.34 -7.32
C ALA A 151 26.10 -0.80 -7.35
N CYS A 152 25.22 -0.13 -6.59
CA CYS A 152 25.27 1.32 -6.42
C CYS A 152 26.59 1.78 -5.80
N TYR A 153 27.08 1.10 -4.75
CA TYR A 153 28.37 1.40 -4.14
C TYR A 153 29.52 1.27 -5.15
N THR A 154 29.55 0.16 -5.91
CA THR A 154 30.57 -0.04 -6.97
C THR A 154 30.52 1.06 -8.00
N LEU A 155 29.33 1.45 -8.48
CA LEU A 155 29.19 2.55 -9.43
C LEU A 155 29.66 3.89 -8.86
N LEU A 156 29.40 4.19 -7.59
CA LEU A 156 29.91 5.40 -6.95
C LEU A 156 31.45 5.44 -6.90
N VAL A 157 32.11 4.31 -6.61
CA VAL A 157 33.58 4.20 -6.60
C VAL A 157 34.16 4.37 -8.01
N LEU A 158 33.55 3.72 -9.00
CA LEU A 158 33.98 3.85 -10.40
C LEU A 158 33.78 5.27 -10.91
N ARG A 159 32.68 5.92 -10.54
CA ARG A 159 32.36 7.30 -10.92
C ARG A 159 33.40 8.28 -10.37
N GLU A 160 33.77 8.13 -9.11
CA GLU A 160 34.82 8.94 -8.48
C GLU A 160 36.15 8.80 -9.22
N SER A 161 36.48 7.57 -9.63
CA SER A 161 37.70 7.27 -10.40
C SER A 161 37.67 7.86 -11.82
N ALA A 162 36.49 8.03 -12.42
CA ALA A 162 36.30 8.50 -13.79
C ALA A 162 36.21 10.03 -13.94
N GLY A 163 36.46 10.81 -12.88
CA GLY A 163 36.45 12.29 -12.94
C GLY A 163 35.36 12.97 -12.10
N GLY A 164 34.57 12.21 -11.34
CA GLY A 164 33.78 12.76 -10.23
C GLY A 164 32.43 13.39 -10.60
N LYS A 165 32.14 14.58 -10.05
CA LYS A 165 30.77 15.12 -9.92
C LYS A 165 30.08 15.49 -11.26
N VAL A 166 30.84 15.81 -12.30
CA VAL A 166 30.30 16.27 -13.60
C VAL A 166 30.59 15.25 -14.68
N LEU A 167 29.66 14.33 -14.91
CA LEU A 167 29.75 13.33 -15.99
C LEU A 167 28.49 13.42 -16.84
N THR A 168 28.67 13.60 -18.15
CA THR A 168 27.58 13.60 -19.13
C THR A 168 27.33 12.20 -19.66
N LEU A 169 26.18 11.96 -20.29
CA LEU A 169 25.80 10.65 -20.85
C LEU A 169 26.82 10.13 -21.89
N ASP A 170 27.49 11.02 -22.59
CA ASP A 170 28.51 10.67 -23.61
C ASP A 170 29.89 10.38 -23.01
N SER A 171 30.07 10.51 -21.69
CA SER A 171 31.33 10.21 -21.03
C SER A 171 31.68 8.72 -21.11
N GLU A 172 32.98 8.41 -21.14
CA GLU A 172 33.50 7.03 -21.18
C GLU A 172 32.92 6.16 -20.05
N PHE A 173 32.61 6.76 -18.90
CA PHE A 173 31.96 6.08 -17.78
C PHE A 173 30.61 5.46 -18.16
N PHE A 174 29.72 6.20 -18.82
CA PHE A 174 28.40 5.66 -19.20
C PHE A 174 28.44 4.79 -20.46
N GLN A 175 29.46 4.96 -21.30
CA GLN A 175 29.69 4.11 -22.47
C GLN A 175 30.39 2.79 -22.11
N ASP A 176 30.96 2.67 -20.90
CA ASP A 176 31.57 1.45 -20.41
C ASP A 176 30.52 0.32 -20.28
N PRO A 177 30.76 -0.85 -20.90
CA PRO A 177 29.83 -1.98 -20.84
C PRO A 177 29.58 -2.49 -19.41
N PHE A 178 30.58 -2.42 -18.53
CA PHE A 178 30.43 -2.87 -17.15
C PHE A 178 29.51 -1.93 -16.35
N THR A 179 29.66 -0.62 -16.53
CA THR A 179 28.75 0.39 -15.97
C THR A 179 27.33 0.20 -16.45
N THR A 180 27.14 0.00 -17.76
CA THR A 180 25.82 -0.28 -18.35
C THR A 180 25.21 -1.56 -17.77
N TYR A 181 26.00 -2.63 -17.64
CA TYR A 181 25.56 -3.88 -17.01
C TYR A 181 25.10 -3.66 -15.56
N LEU A 182 25.86 -2.92 -14.75
CA LEU A 182 25.49 -2.62 -13.37
C LEU A 182 24.21 -1.78 -13.27
N LEU A 183 24.00 -0.82 -14.18
CA LEU A 183 22.76 -0.05 -14.24
C LEU A 183 21.56 -0.94 -14.55
N ILE A 184 21.66 -1.83 -15.55
CA ILE A 184 20.59 -2.80 -15.86
C ILE A 184 20.34 -3.71 -14.66
N PHE A 185 21.41 -4.20 -14.02
CA PHE A 185 21.33 -5.05 -12.84
C PHE A 185 20.58 -4.37 -11.68
N ILE A 186 20.86 -3.08 -11.42
CA ILE A 186 20.16 -2.27 -10.41
C ILE A 186 18.65 -2.19 -10.70
N HIS A 187 18.25 -2.01 -11.97
CA HIS A 187 16.84 -1.95 -12.34
C HIS A 187 16.15 -3.30 -12.10
N VAL A 188 16.78 -4.41 -12.51
CA VAL A 188 16.25 -5.76 -12.34
C VAL A 188 16.10 -6.13 -10.86
N MET A 189 17.16 -5.94 -10.07
CA MET A 189 17.14 -6.25 -8.63
C MET A 189 16.22 -5.29 -7.86
N GLY A 190 16.21 -4.00 -8.19
CA GLY A 190 15.30 -3.03 -7.57
C GLY A 190 13.83 -3.37 -7.82
N ALA A 191 13.44 -3.68 -9.06
CA ALA A 191 12.08 -4.11 -9.37
C ALA A 191 11.72 -5.44 -8.69
N SER A 192 12.63 -6.42 -8.71
CA SER A 192 12.46 -7.71 -8.03
C SER A 192 12.25 -7.54 -6.53
N SER A 193 12.97 -6.62 -5.89
CA SER A 193 12.81 -6.31 -4.46
C SER A 193 11.43 -5.74 -4.15
N GLN A 194 10.90 -4.83 -4.98
CA GLN A 194 9.57 -4.24 -4.79
C GLN A 194 8.45 -5.26 -4.98
N ILE A 195 8.58 -6.13 -5.98
CA ILE A 195 7.64 -7.24 -6.21
C ILE A 195 7.63 -8.19 -5.00
N ALA A 196 8.81 -8.57 -4.51
CA ALA A 196 8.94 -9.45 -3.36
C ALA A 196 8.36 -8.81 -2.08
N SER A 197 8.60 -7.51 -1.88
CA SER A 197 8.01 -6.74 -0.77
C SER A 197 6.48 -6.75 -0.80
N LYS A 198 5.87 -6.50 -1.97
CA LYS A 198 4.41 -6.61 -2.12
C LYS A 198 3.92 -8.03 -1.84
N GLY A 199 4.68 -9.05 -2.28
CA GLY A 199 4.39 -10.45 -2.03
C GLY A 199 4.46 -10.84 -0.54
N SER A 200 5.40 -10.28 0.22
CA SER A 200 5.54 -10.53 1.66
C SER A 200 4.38 -9.90 2.44
N SER A 201 3.99 -8.66 2.11
CA SER A 201 2.77 -8.02 2.65
C SER A 201 1.51 -8.82 2.34
N VAL A 202 1.30 -9.25 1.08
CA VAL A 202 0.14 -10.07 0.70
C VAL A 202 0.10 -11.38 1.48
N SER A 203 1.26 -12.04 1.66
CA SER A 203 1.35 -13.28 2.43
C SER A 203 0.88 -13.10 3.88
N ILE A 204 1.22 -11.99 4.52
CA ILE A 204 0.83 -11.74 5.92
C ILE A 204 -0.61 -11.20 6.00
N GLU A 205 -0.90 -10.10 5.33
CA GLU A 205 -2.15 -9.34 5.49
C GLU A 205 -3.36 -10.06 4.87
N LYS A 206 -3.15 -10.78 3.76
CA LYS A 206 -4.24 -11.40 2.99
C LYS A 206 -4.37 -12.91 3.22
N ASP A 207 -3.33 -13.59 3.71
CA ASP A 207 -3.38 -15.03 4.01
C ASP A 207 -3.24 -15.30 5.52
N TRP A 208 -2.13 -14.91 6.17
CA TRP A 208 -1.88 -15.30 7.57
C TRP A 208 -2.83 -14.66 8.57
N VAL A 209 -3.06 -13.35 8.49
CA VAL A 209 -3.90 -12.61 9.44
C VAL A 209 -5.35 -13.13 9.40
N PRO A 210 -6.01 -13.26 8.24
CA PRO A 210 -7.34 -13.88 8.17
C PRO A 210 -7.36 -15.31 8.70
N GLU A 211 -6.35 -16.13 8.39
CA GLU A 211 -6.30 -17.51 8.85
C GLU A 211 -6.16 -17.63 10.37
N ILE A 212 -5.29 -16.82 10.99
CA ILE A 212 -5.15 -16.76 12.45
C ILE A 212 -6.48 -16.38 13.09
N SER A 213 -7.23 -15.43 12.51
CA SER A 213 -8.49 -14.96 13.08
C SER A 213 -9.57 -16.05 13.15
N LYS A 214 -9.54 -17.05 12.26
CA LYS A 214 -10.51 -18.17 12.25
C LYS A 214 -10.32 -19.15 13.42
N GLU A 215 -9.18 -19.08 14.12
CA GLU A 215 -8.88 -19.95 15.26
C GLU A 215 -9.49 -19.46 16.58
N TYR A 216 -10.13 -18.29 16.59
CA TYR A 216 -10.58 -17.63 17.81
C TYR A 216 -11.97 -17.02 17.65
N ASP A 217 -12.71 -16.91 18.75
CA ASP A 217 -14.05 -16.32 18.79
C ASP A 217 -14.02 -14.79 19.00
N ASP A 218 -13.05 -14.10 18.39
CA ASP A 218 -12.91 -12.63 18.42
C ASP A 218 -13.13 -12.04 17.03
N HIS A 219 -14.40 -11.78 16.69
CA HIS A 219 -14.79 -11.13 15.45
C HIS A 219 -14.16 -9.73 15.26
N GLY A 220 -13.74 -9.07 16.34
CA GLY A 220 -13.09 -7.76 16.29
C GLY A 220 -11.60 -7.83 15.98
N TRP A 221 -10.95 -8.99 16.22
CA TRP A 221 -9.50 -9.14 16.11
C TRP A 221 -8.96 -8.85 14.72
N LEU A 222 -9.62 -9.38 13.68
CA LEU A 222 -9.21 -9.20 12.29
C LEU A 222 -9.24 -7.72 11.89
N THR A 223 -10.35 -7.05 12.18
CA THR A 223 -10.53 -5.62 11.88
C THR A 223 -9.51 -4.77 12.63
N GLN A 224 -9.30 -4.99 13.93
CA GLN A 224 -8.30 -4.26 14.70
C GLN A 224 -6.88 -4.49 14.16
N THR A 225 -6.56 -5.72 13.79
CA THR A 225 -5.25 -6.09 13.25
C THR A 225 -4.98 -5.40 11.92
N ASN A 226 -5.95 -5.42 11.00
CA ASN A 226 -5.86 -4.75 9.71
C ASN A 226 -5.75 -3.22 9.86
N VAL A 227 -6.52 -2.62 10.78
CA VAL A 227 -6.44 -1.17 11.06
C VAL A 227 -5.05 -0.79 11.56
N GLN A 228 -4.49 -1.55 12.51
CA GLN A 228 -3.16 -1.27 13.06
C GLN A 228 -2.04 -1.48 12.03
N MET A 229 -2.11 -2.55 11.22
CA MET A 229 -1.17 -2.75 10.11
C MET A 229 -1.22 -1.58 9.13
N ARG A 230 -2.41 -1.12 8.75
CA ARG A 230 -2.56 0.06 7.90
C ARG A 230 -2.00 1.33 8.53
N GLN A 231 -2.14 1.51 9.84
CA GLN A 231 -1.54 2.64 10.56
C GLN A 231 -0.01 2.58 10.55
N ILE A 232 0.56 1.37 10.67
CA ILE A 232 2.00 1.12 10.52
C ILE A 232 2.49 1.51 9.12
N ASP A 233 1.80 1.11 8.05
CA ASP A 233 2.14 1.50 6.68
C ASP A 233 2.21 3.03 6.54
N LEU A 234 1.15 3.71 7.01
CA LEU A 234 1.03 5.17 6.91
C LEU A 234 2.10 5.87 7.75
N GLY A 235 2.37 5.36 8.96
CA GLY A 235 3.45 5.86 9.82
C GLY A 235 4.83 5.74 9.16
N CYS A 236 5.14 4.58 8.59
CA CYS A 236 6.40 4.35 7.87
C CYS A 236 6.50 5.26 6.63
N LYS A 237 5.41 5.42 5.88
CA LYS A 237 5.37 6.30 4.70
C LYS A 237 5.68 7.77 5.04
N VAL A 238 5.33 8.22 6.24
CA VAL A 238 5.61 9.58 6.73
C VAL A 238 7.03 9.70 7.26
N VAL A 239 7.47 8.79 8.13
CA VAL A 239 8.68 8.97 8.94
C VAL A 239 9.92 8.34 8.31
N ALA A 240 9.81 7.20 7.62
CA ALA A 240 10.97 6.50 7.06
C ALA A 240 11.75 7.34 6.03
N PRO A 241 11.13 8.14 5.14
CA PRO A 241 11.87 9.04 4.24
C PRO A 241 12.70 10.10 4.97
N VAL A 242 12.23 10.57 6.14
CA VAL A 242 12.98 11.52 6.98
C VAL A 242 14.25 10.85 7.50
N PHE A 243 14.10 9.64 8.05
CA PHE A 243 15.22 8.83 8.51
C PHE A 243 16.21 8.54 7.38
N ALA A 244 15.72 8.11 6.22
CA ALA A 244 16.53 7.87 5.03
C ALA A 244 17.33 9.11 4.62
N GLY A 245 16.69 10.29 4.61
CA GLY A 245 17.36 11.56 4.33
C GLY A 245 18.53 11.84 5.28
N PHE A 246 18.39 11.57 6.58
CA PHE A 246 19.49 11.70 7.53
C PHE A 246 20.59 10.65 7.33
N VAL A 247 20.24 9.40 7.03
CA VAL A 247 21.22 8.34 6.71
C VAL A 247 22.05 8.71 5.48
N VAL A 248 21.40 9.26 4.45
CA VAL A 248 22.08 9.73 3.24
C VAL A 248 22.99 10.92 3.53
N ALA A 249 22.54 11.88 4.33
CA ALA A 249 23.33 13.06 4.69
C ALA A 249 24.48 12.76 5.67
N TRP A 250 24.45 11.63 6.38
CA TRP A 250 25.45 11.28 7.38
C TRP A 250 26.86 11.13 6.79
N GLY A 251 26.96 10.68 5.54
CA GLY A 251 28.23 10.59 4.80
C GLY A 251 28.76 11.93 4.26
N GLY A 252 28.06 13.05 4.51
CA GLY A 252 28.38 14.35 3.93
C GLY A 252 28.13 14.37 2.42
N GLU A 253 29.14 14.78 1.65
CA GLU A 253 29.06 14.74 0.17
C GLU A 253 29.27 13.33 -0.41
N ASP A 254 29.84 12.41 0.38
CA ASP A 254 30.09 11.05 -0.05
C ASP A 254 28.87 10.16 0.27
N LEU A 255 28.30 9.56 -0.77
CA LEU A 255 27.13 8.67 -0.66
C LEU A 255 27.50 7.21 -0.38
N LYS A 256 28.79 6.84 -0.49
CA LYS A 256 29.25 5.46 -0.23
C LYS A 256 28.93 4.98 1.19
N PRO A 257 29.10 5.77 2.28
CA PRO A 257 28.69 5.38 3.62
C PRO A 257 27.19 5.10 3.73
N ALA A 258 26.36 5.86 3.01
CA ALA A 258 24.92 5.64 2.98
C ALA A 258 24.57 4.28 2.35
N CYS A 259 25.24 3.86 1.27
CA CYS A 259 25.06 2.52 0.69
C CYS A 259 25.39 1.41 1.71
N VAL A 260 26.52 1.53 2.42
CA VAL A 260 26.93 0.54 3.44
C VAL A 260 25.93 0.50 4.60
N ALA A 261 25.51 1.67 5.09
CA ALA A 261 24.52 1.77 6.15
C ALA A 261 23.18 1.15 5.72
N MET A 262 22.73 1.41 4.50
CA MET A 262 21.49 0.83 3.96
C MET A 262 21.57 -0.68 3.77
N GLY A 263 22.69 -1.20 3.25
CA GLY A 263 22.91 -2.64 3.11
C GLY A 263 22.91 -3.34 4.47
N ALA A 264 23.62 -2.79 5.45
CA ALA A 264 23.64 -3.30 6.81
C ALA A 264 22.25 -3.23 7.47
N PHE A 265 21.53 -2.13 7.27
CA PHE A 265 20.18 -1.94 7.81
C PHE A 265 19.19 -3.00 7.29
N ASN A 266 19.17 -3.24 5.97
CA ASN A 266 18.32 -4.27 5.37
C ASN A 266 18.74 -5.70 5.79
N PHE A 267 20.03 -5.93 6.01
CA PHE A 267 20.48 -7.20 6.58
C PHE A 267 20.02 -7.41 8.03
N LEU A 268 19.91 -6.36 8.83
CA LEU A 268 19.40 -6.47 10.20
C LEU A 268 17.88 -6.67 10.23
N THR A 269 17.13 -6.05 9.30
CA THR A 269 15.66 -6.14 9.26
C THR A 269 15.19 -7.56 8.96
N ILE A 270 15.87 -8.29 8.06
CA ILE A 270 15.53 -9.70 7.78
C ILE A 270 15.64 -10.59 9.04
N LEU A 271 16.55 -10.29 9.98
CA LEU A 271 16.69 -11.10 11.20
C LEU A 271 15.44 -10.98 12.08
N VAL A 272 14.89 -9.76 12.17
CA VAL A 272 13.66 -9.48 12.92
C VAL A 272 12.46 -10.10 12.23
N GLU A 273 12.34 -9.96 10.91
CA GLU A 273 11.26 -10.54 10.11
C GLU A 273 11.28 -12.08 10.16
N TRP A 274 12.47 -12.68 10.08
CA TRP A 274 12.64 -14.12 10.19
C TRP A 274 12.28 -14.64 11.58
N TRP A 275 12.74 -13.97 12.62
CA TRP A 275 12.46 -14.36 14.00
C TRP A 275 10.97 -14.23 14.33
N SER A 276 10.36 -13.10 13.99
CA SER A 276 8.94 -12.82 14.25
C SER A 276 8.04 -13.80 13.50
N SER A 277 8.26 -13.99 12.19
CA SER A 277 7.50 -14.94 11.37
C SER A 277 7.64 -16.38 11.87
N LYS A 278 8.86 -16.82 12.22
CA LYS A 278 9.08 -18.16 12.80
C LYS A 278 8.32 -18.34 14.12
N LYS A 279 8.31 -17.32 14.99
CA LYS A 279 7.61 -17.38 16.28
C LYS A 279 6.09 -17.43 16.08
N VAL A 280 5.52 -16.55 15.24
CA VAL A 280 4.09 -16.59 14.91
C VAL A 280 3.70 -17.95 14.35
N TYR A 281 4.47 -18.48 13.41
CA TYR A 281 4.20 -19.78 12.80
C TYR A 281 4.27 -20.94 13.80
N SER A 282 5.18 -20.88 14.79
CA SER A 282 5.23 -21.88 15.87
C SER A 282 4.08 -21.78 16.87
N MET A 283 3.45 -20.62 17.00
CA MET A 283 2.34 -20.38 17.92
C MET A 283 0.98 -20.76 17.33
N VAL A 284 0.86 -20.81 16.00
CA VAL A 284 -0.40 -21.13 15.31
C VAL A 284 -0.17 -22.31 14.35
N PRO A 285 -0.25 -23.57 14.84
CA PRO A 285 0.04 -24.75 14.03
C PRO A 285 -0.86 -24.89 12.79
N LYS A 286 -2.09 -24.34 12.83
CA LYS A 286 -3.02 -24.36 11.69
C LYS A 286 -2.56 -23.51 10.50
N LEU A 287 -1.58 -22.62 10.67
CA LEU A 287 -0.90 -22.01 9.51
C LEU A 287 -0.17 -23.05 8.65
N ALA A 288 0.20 -24.21 9.21
CA ALA A 288 0.83 -25.30 8.49
C ALA A 288 -0.13 -26.16 7.66
N SER A 289 -1.44 -26.11 7.92
CA SER A 289 -2.44 -26.97 7.27
C SER A 289 -2.61 -26.71 5.77
N LYS A 290 -2.20 -25.54 5.25
CA LYS A 290 -2.17 -25.26 3.79
C LYS A 290 -1.30 -26.27 3.02
N ALA A 291 -0.38 -26.95 3.70
CA ALA A 291 0.45 -28.00 3.12
C ALA A 291 -0.27 -29.35 2.97
N GLU A 292 -1.23 -29.68 3.84
CA GLU A 292 -1.86 -31.02 3.87
C GLU A 292 -2.96 -31.19 2.82
N HIS A 293 -3.60 -30.11 2.38
CA HIS A 293 -4.70 -30.20 1.41
C HIS A 293 -4.26 -30.44 -0.05
N LYS A 294 -2.95 -30.62 -0.30
CA LYS A 294 -2.38 -30.81 -1.65
C LYS A 294 -1.87 -32.23 -1.95
N GLU A 295 -1.76 -33.12 -0.97
CA GLU A 295 -1.27 -34.49 -1.23
C GLU A 295 -2.38 -35.52 -1.51
N ASP A 296 -3.66 -35.19 -1.32
CA ASP A 296 -4.77 -36.16 -1.44
C ASP A 296 -5.90 -35.74 -2.41
N GLY A 297 -5.65 -34.79 -3.32
CA GLY A 297 -6.71 -34.23 -4.18
C GLY A 297 -6.26 -33.78 -5.57
N ASP A 298 -5.23 -34.40 -6.13
CA ASP A 298 -4.82 -34.18 -7.53
C ASP A 298 -5.43 -35.26 -8.43
N ASP A 299 -6.77 -35.25 -8.54
CA ASP A 299 -7.51 -35.74 -9.70
C ASP A 299 -8.91 -35.08 -9.68
N ASP A 300 -9.33 -34.57 -10.84
CA ASP A 300 -10.68 -34.06 -11.12
C ASP A 300 -11.15 -32.71 -10.53
N ARG A 301 -10.41 -31.61 -10.81
CA ARG A 301 -11.03 -30.34 -11.26
C ARG A 301 -10.13 -29.61 -12.25
N MET A 302 -10.02 -30.16 -13.46
CA MET A 302 -9.81 -29.32 -14.63
C MET A 302 -11.09 -28.49 -14.81
N ASP A 303 -11.15 -27.31 -14.20
CA ASP A 303 -12.11 -26.30 -14.61
C ASP A 303 -11.82 -25.98 -16.08
N GLU A 304 -12.75 -26.38 -16.96
CA GLU A 304 -12.89 -25.89 -18.32
C GLU A 304 -13.02 -24.35 -18.30
N LYS A 305 -11.90 -23.64 -18.20
CA LYS A 305 -11.81 -22.29 -18.74
C LYS A 305 -11.41 -22.41 -20.19
N SER A 306 -12.44 -22.45 -21.03
CA SER A 306 -12.41 -22.22 -22.47
C SER A 306 -11.26 -21.29 -22.87
N GLY A 307 -10.33 -21.82 -23.66
CA GLY A 307 -9.12 -21.15 -24.13
C GLY A 307 -9.37 -20.09 -25.20
N GLY A 308 -10.27 -19.15 -24.93
CA GLY A 308 -10.47 -17.95 -25.73
C GLY A 308 -11.08 -16.86 -24.88
N GLY A 309 -10.34 -15.90 -24.34
CA GLY A 309 -8.90 -15.73 -24.20
C GLY A 309 -8.74 -14.50 -23.30
N CYS A 310 -7.73 -14.42 -22.43
CA CYS A 310 -7.55 -13.34 -21.46
C CYS A 310 -7.80 -11.90 -22.00
N ILE A 311 -7.61 -11.69 -23.31
CA ILE A 311 -7.94 -10.45 -24.03
C ILE A 311 -9.45 -10.18 -24.15
N SER A 312 -10.28 -11.18 -24.50
CA SER A 312 -11.74 -10.99 -24.62
C SER A 312 -12.38 -10.60 -23.29
N ASP A 313 -11.89 -11.18 -22.20
CA ASP A 313 -12.40 -10.93 -20.84
C ASP A 313 -12.03 -9.53 -20.35
N ASN A 314 -10.84 -9.05 -20.71
CA ASN A 314 -10.41 -7.67 -20.44
C ASN A 314 -11.20 -6.65 -21.28
N VAL A 315 -11.49 -6.96 -22.55
CA VAL A 315 -12.32 -6.09 -23.42
C VAL A 315 -13.74 -6.00 -22.88
N ALA A 316 -14.33 -7.12 -22.45
CA ALA A 316 -15.64 -7.13 -21.81
C ALA A 316 -15.65 -6.30 -20.51
N SER A 317 -14.63 -6.47 -19.66
CA SER A 317 -14.48 -5.69 -18.43
C SER A 317 -14.34 -4.18 -18.69
N LEU A 318 -13.61 -3.80 -19.74
CA LEU A 318 -13.48 -2.41 -20.18
C LEU A 318 -14.82 -1.87 -20.70
N GLN A 319 -15.57 -2.66 -21.47
CA GLN A 319 -16.90 -2.29 -21.92
C GLN A 319 -17.84 -2.05 -20.74
N THR A 320 -17.81 -2.92 -19.72
CA THR A 320 -18.56 -2.75 -18.47
C THR A 320 -18.12 -1.48 -17.73
N TYR A 321 -16.82 -1.20 -17.64
CA TYR A 321 -16.31 0.05 -17.06
C TYR A 321 -16.89 1.29 -17.75
N CYS A 322 -16.90 1.32 -19.08
CA CYS A 322 -17.42 2.43 -19.87
C CYS A 322 -18.95 2.54 -19.83
N HIS A 323 -19.67 1.48 -19.49
CA HIS A 323 -21.11 1.49 -19.35
C HIS A 323 -21.57 2.33 -18.15
N TYR A 324 -20.85 2.26 -17.03
CA TYR A 324 -21.18 3.00 -15.82
C TYR A 324 -20.78 4.48 -15.94
N THR A 325 -21.71 5.39 -15.68
CA THR A 325 -21.44 6.84 -15.69
C THR A 325 -20.35 7.24 -14.69
N VAL A 326 -20.27 6.56 -13.54
CA VAL A 326 -19.21 6.74 -12.54
C VAL A 326 -17.81 6.34 -13.06
N GLY A 327 -17.73 5.57 -14.15
CA GLY A 327 -16.47 5.29 -14.84
C GLY A 327 -15.77 6.56 -15.33
N LEU A 328 -16.49 7.64 -15.63
CA LEU A 328 -15.88 8.94 -15.95
C LEU A 328 -15.18 9.58 -14.74
N ALA A 329 -15.75 9.43 -13.54
CA ALA A 329 -15.11 9.87 -12.30
C ALA A 329 -13.86 9.03 -11.98
N GLY A 330 -13.94 7.71 -12.21
CA GLY A 330 -12.80 6.80 -12.13
C GLY A 330 -11.69 7.15 -13.12
N LEU A 331 -12.03 7.51 -14.35
CA LEU A 331 -11.08 7.94 -15.38
C LEU A 331 -10.42 9.28 -14.99
N ALA A 332 -11.18 10.21 -14.42
CA ALA A 332 -10.62 11.46 -13.88
C ALA A 332 -9.62 11.17 -12.76
N LEU A 333 -9.94 10.24 -11.84
CA LEU A 333 -9.00 9.79 -10.79
C LEU A 333 -7.75 9.16 -11.39
N ALA A 334 -7.90 8.29 -12.40
CA ALA A 334 -6.77 7.66 -13.07
C ALA A 334 -5.87 8.70 -13.77
N ALA A 335 -6.46 9.72 -14.40
CA ALA A 335 -5.70 10.81 -15.04
C ALA A 335 -4.85 11.62 -14.03
N LEU A 336 -5.23 11.68 -12.75
CA LEU A 336 -4.41 12.32 -11.69
C LEU A 336 -3.11 11.58 -11.39
N TYR A 337 -2.96 10.32 -11.84
CA TYR A 337 -1.69 9.58 -11.73
C TYR A 337 -0.66 10.05 -12.77
N VAL A 338 -1.08 10.81 -13.80
CA VAL A 338 -0.17 11.56 -14.67
C VAL A 338 0.32 12.80 -13.94
N ASN A 339 1.16 12.62 -12.92
CA ASN A 339 1.57 13.72 -12.07
C ASN A 339 3.01 13.62 -11.60
N VAL A 340 3.87 14.38 -12.28
CA VAL A 340 5.26 14.62 -11.87
C VAL A 340 5.33 15.61 -10.71
N LEU A 341 4.30 16.46 -10.51
CA LEU A 341 4.13 17.35 -9.36
C LEU A 341 3.67 16.58 -8.11
N SER A 342 4.42 15.55 -7.78
CA SER A 342 4.20 14.67 -6.66
C SER A 342 5.57 14.28 -6.12
N TYR A 343 5.72 14.01 -4.82
CA TYR A 343 6.97 13.50 -4.23
C TYR A 343 7.38 12.08 -4.73
N GLY A 344 7.04 11.69 -5.96
CA GLY A 344 7.56 10.52 -6.65
C GLY A 344 9.00 10.71 -7.13
N SER A 345 9.54 9.70 -7.83
CA SER A 345 10.97 9.61 -8.15
C SER A 345 11.51 10.80 -8.96
N ILE A 346 10.72 11.30 -9.90
CA ILE A 346 11.13 12.35 -10.85
C ILE A 346 11.24 13.71 -10.14
N MET A 347 10.23 14.10 -9.36
CA MET A 347 10.31 15.33 -8.54
C MET A 347 11.44 15.24 -7.54
N LEU A 348 11.65 14.07 -6.91
CA LEU A 348 12.73 13.86 -5.96
C LEU A 348 14.08 14.17 -6.60
N ALA A 349 14.32 13.61 -7.78
CA ALA A 349 15.52 13.86 -8.56
C ALA A 349 15.67 15.34 -8.93
N TYR A 350 14.58 16.00 -9.34
CA TYR A 350 14.61 17.43 -9.69
C TYR A 350 14.95 18.31 -8.48
N VAL A 351 14.31 18.10 -7.33
CA VAL A 351 14.59 18.91 -6.13
C VAL A 351 15.97 18.62 -5.54
N THR A 352 16.50 17.40 -5.70
CA THR A 352 17.90 17.08 -5.41
C THR A 352 18.84 17.84 -6.35
N TRP A 353 18.56 17.86 -7.66
CA TRP A 353 19.34 18.61 -8.63
C TRP A 353 19.32 20.13 -8.36
N ARG A 354 18.16 20.68 -7.92
CA ARG A 354 18.02 22.06 -7.44
C ARG A 354 18.79 22.35 -6.15
N GLY A 355 19.47 21.36 -5.55
CA GLY A 355 20.33 21.52 -4.38
C GLY A 355 19.63 21.31 -3.04
N MET A 356 18.41 20.78 -3.00
CA MET A 356 17.73 20.51 -1.74
C MET A 356 18.41 19.33 -1.00
N SER A 357 18.73 19.53 0.28
CA SER A 357 19.44 18.51 1.06
C SER A 357 18.58 17.26 1.29
N PRO A 358 19.15 16.04 1.33
CA PRO A 358 18.40 14.80 1.57
C PRO A 358 17.49 14.82 2.81
N PRO A 359 17.89 15.39 3.97
CA PRO A 359 17.01 15.51 5.14
C PRO A 359 15.82 16.45 4.89
N THR A 360 16.04 17.58 4.20
CA THR A 360 14.95 18.50 3.81
C THR A 360 13.98 17.82 2.85
N ILE A 361 14.48 17.04 1.91
CA ILE A 361 13.66 16.24 0.99
C ILE A 361 12.83 15.21 1.78
N GLY A 362 13.46 14.47 2.68
CA GLY A 362 12.78 13.50 3.54
C GLY A 362 11.68 14.15 4.39
N LEU A 363 12.00 15.28 5.03
CA LEU A 363 11.06 16.05 5.84
C LEU A 363 9.87 16.56 5.03
N THR A 364 10.10 17.17 3.88
CA THR A 364 9.03 17.73 3.05
C THR A 364 8.14 16.63 2.45
N ARG A 365 8.72 15.47 2.10
CA ARG A 365 7.94 14.27 1.73
C ARG A 365 7.08 13.76 2.90
N GLY A 366 7.63 13.73 4.12
CA GLY A 366 6.89 13.37 5.33
C GLY A 366 5.74 14.33 5.65
N ILE A 367 5.97 15.63 5.49
CA ILE A 367 4.92 16.67 5.60
C ILE A 367 3.84 16.44 4.53
N SER A 368 4.23 16.22 3.27
CA SER A 368 3.29 15.93 2.17
C SER A 368 2.42 14.70 2.47
N ALA A 369 3.02 13.62 3.01
CA ALA A 369 2.29 12.42 3.40
C ALA A 369 1.30 12.69 4.56
N THR A 370 1.70 13.48 5.57
CA THR A 370 0.82 13.89 6.67
C THR A 370 -0.34 14.77 6.18
N ILE A 371 -0.10 15.70 5.27
CA ILE A 371 -1.16 16.52 4.66
C ILE A 371 -2.15 15.65 3.88
N GLY A 372 -1.67 14.58 3.22
CA GLY A 372 -2.55 13.58 2.61
C GLY A 372 -3.50 12.93 3.61
N LEU A 373 -3.04 12.61 4.83
CA LEU A 373 -3.90 12.11 5.90
C LEU A 373 -4.95 13.15 6.35
N LEU A 374 -4.59 14.44 6.38
CA LEU A 374 -5.56 15.52 6.62
C LEU A 374 -6.65 15.58 5.54
N GLY A 375 -6.34 15.15 4.31
CA GLY A 375 -7.30 14.95 3.23
C GLY A 375 -8.46 14.02 3.62
N THR A 376 -8.23 13.03 4.48
CA THR A 376 -9.30 12.14 4.98
C THR A 376 -10.26 12.86 5.92
N ILE A 377 -9.75 13.81 6.71
CA ILE A 377 -10.56 14.67 7.59
C ILE A 377 -11.34 15.67 6.74
N ALA A 378 -10.68 16.28 5.74
CA ALA A 378 -11.31 17.17 4.79
C ALA A 378 -12.46 16.47 4.04
N TYR A 379 -12.23 15.22 3.61
CA TYR A 379 -13.27 14.36 3.02
C TYR A 379 -14.46 14.17 3.95
N LYS A 380 -14.22 13.70 5.19
CA LYS A 380 -15.29 13.47 6.18
C LYS A 380 -16.11 14.74 6.46
N TYR A 381 -15.44 15.88 6.55
CA TYR A 381 -16.11 17.16 6.75
C TYR A 381 -16.95 17.53 5.52
N SER A 382 -16.34 17.46 4.33
CA SER A 382 -16.99 17.78 3.05
C SER A 382 -18.21 16.91 2.78
N SER A 383 -18.09 15.58 2.91
CA SER A 383 -19.17 14.62 2.64
C SER A 383 -20.30 14.68 3.68
N SER A 384 -20.06 15.24 4.86
CA SER A 384 -21.12 15.52 5.84
C SER A 384 -21.95 16.76 5.51
N LYS A 385 -21.43 17.65 4.64
CA LYS A 385 -22.06 18.93 4.28
C LYS A 385 -22.59 18.97 2.86
N MET A 386 -22.04 18.15 1.99
CA MET A 386 -22.33 18.10 0.55
C MET A 386 -22.54 16.65 0.12
N ASN A 387 -23.21 16.43 -1.02
CA ASN A 387 -23.24 15.12 -1.65
C ASN A 387 -21.82 14.70 -2.14
N LEU A 388 -21.67 13.43 -2.51
CA LEU A 388 -20.38 12.87 -2.91
C LEU A 388 -19.82 13.53 -4.18
N GLU A 389 -20.70 13.91 -5.11
CA GLU A 389 -20.36 14.55 -6.37
C GLU A 389 -19.81 15.97 -6.15
N ASN A 390 -20.46 16.76 -5.31
CA ASN A 390 -19.94 18.09 -4.95
C ASN A 390 -18.67 17.97 -4.09
N THR A 391 -18.55 16.94 -3.25
CA THR A 391 -17.33 16.67 -2.49
C THR A 391 -16.16 16.36 -3.43
N GLY A 392 -16.37 15.53 -4.46
CA GLY A 392 -15.35 15.27 -5.48
C GLY A 392 -15.01 16.54 -6.28
N LEU A 393 -16.01 17.33 -6.69
CA LEU A 393 -15.78 18.58 -7.43
C LEU A 393 -14.97 19.58 -6.58
N TRP A 394 -15.33 19.77 -5.31
CA TRP A 394 -14.59 20.62 -4.38
C TRP A 394 -13.15 20.14 -4.20
N SER A 395 -12.95 18.83 -4.05
CA SER A 395 -11.63 18.22 -3.82
C SER A 395 -10.70 18.39 -5.02
N ILE A 396 -11.20 18.15 -6.25
CA ILE A 396 -10.39 18.27 -7.47
C ILE A 396 -10.07 19.74 -7.79
N MET A 397 -10.98 20.68 -7.50
CA MET A 397 -10.73 22.12 -7.63
C MET A 397 -9.71 22.62 -6.60
N MET A 398 -9.80 22.14 -5.36
CA MET A 398 -8.79 22.42 -4.33
C MET A 398 -7.41 21.92 -4.75
N GLN A 399 -7.32 20.70 -5.29
CA GLN A 399 -6.07 20.16 -5.81
C GLN A 399 -5.51 21.03 -6.94
N ALA A 400 -6.35 21.42 -7.90
CA ALA A 400 -5.97 22.30 -9.01
C ALA A 400 -5.44 23.66 -8.50
N ALA A 401 -6.08 24.26 -7.49
CA ALA A 401 -5.63 25.53 -6.92
C ALA A 401 -4.22 25.43 -6.29
N PHE A 402 -3.95 24.38 -5.51
CA PHE A 402 -2.62 24.18 -4.91
C PHE A 402 -1.56 23.83 -5.95
N LEU A 403 -1.88 22.99 -6.94
CA LEU A 403 -0.96 22.73 -8.05
C LEU A 403 -0.77 23.97 -8.93
N GLY A 404 -1.73 24.90 -8.97
CA GLY A 404 -1.59 26.19 -9.61
C GLY A 404 -0.49 27.06 -8.97
N ILE A 405 -0.26 26.92 -7.66
CA ILE A 405 0.88 27.57 -6.97
C ILE A 405 2.21 26.96 -7.47
N SER A 406 2.28 25.62 -7.56
CA SER A 406 3.45 24.93 -8.11
C SER A 406 3.68 25.26 -9.59
N TYR A 407 2.62 25.35 -10.38
CA TYR A 407 2.69 25.76 -11.78
C TYR A 407 3.20 27.19 -11.90
N SER A 408 2.75 28.09 -11.04
CA SER A 408 3.17 29.51 -11.06
C SER A 408 4.63 29.71 -10.65
N SER A 409 5.24 28.73 -9.98
CA SER A 409 6.63 28.84 -9.54
C SER A 409 7.62 28.97 -10.69
N GLN A 410 7.27 28.46 -11.89
CA GLN A 410 8.13 28.55 -13.07
C GLN A 410 8.29 29.98 -13.61
N PHE A 411 7.41 30.90 -13.22
CA PHE A 411 7.44 32.31 -13.62
C PHE A 411 8.09 33.23 -12.57
N VAL A 412 8.65 32.65 -11.50
CA VAL A 412 9.31 33.38 -10.42
C VAL A 412 10.82 33.30 -10.63
N ASP A 413 11.46 34.47 -10.78
CA ASP A 413 12.91 34.57 -11.02
C ASP A 413 13.76 34.19 -9.79
N ASP A 414 13.24 34.40 -8.57
CA ASP A 414 13.97 34.03 -7.35
C ASP A 414 13.92 32.51 -7.12
N ASP A 415 15.07 31.86 -7.21
CA ASP A 415 15.20 30.41 -7.17
C ASP A 415 14.68 29.77 -5.88
N ASN A 416 14.90 30.43 -4.74
CA ASN A 416 14.46 29.93 -3.44
C ASN A 416 12.94 30.02 -3.30
N THR A 417 12.36 31.15 -3.71
CA THR A 417 10.91 31.36 -3.72
C THR A 417 10.23 30.43 -4.71
N SER A 418 10.80 30.25 -5.91
CA SER A 418 10.31 29.29 -6.91
C SER A 418 10.30 27.86 -6.35
N LEU A 419 11.40 27.40 -5.74
CA LEU A 419 11.47 26.07 -5.13
C LEU A 419 10.47 25.91 -3.97
N ALA A 420 10.34 26.93 -3.11
CA ALA A 420 9.40 26.92 -2.01
C ALA A 420 7.95 26.86 -2.48
N MET A 421 7.59 27.61 -3.52
CA MET A 421 6.25 27.56 -4.14
C MET A 421 5.96 26.20 -4.77
N LEU A 422 6.93 25.63 -5.50
CA LEU A 422 6.84 24.29 -6.08
C LEU A 422 6.51 23.26 -4.99
N VAL A 423 7.31 23.22 -3.92
CA VAL A 423 7.17 22.29 -2.79
C VAL A 423 5.87 22.53 -2.02
N ALA A 424 5.53 23.78 -1.70
CA ALA A 424 4.34 24.11 -0.93
C ALA A 424 3.06 23.74 -1.66
N GLY A 425 2.98 24.03 -2.97
CA GLY A 425 1.84 23.64 -3.80
C GLY A 425 1.68 22.11 -3.91
N VAL A 426 2.78 21.37 -4.11
CA VAL A 426 2.77 19.90 -4.13
C VAL A 426 2.30 19.34 -2.79
N CYS A 427 2.78 19.87 -1.67
CA CYS A 427 2.35 19.50 -0.33
C CYS A 427 0.85 19.76 -0.11
N GLY A 428 0.38 20.98 -0.37
CA GLY A 428 -1.02 21.38 -0.18
C GLY A 428 -1.99 20.60 -1.07
N SER A 429 -1.57 20.27 -2.30
CA SER A 429 -2.39 19.53 -3.27
C SER A 429 -2.84 18.15 -2.76
N ARG A 430 -2.13 17.58 -1.77
CA ARG A 430 -2.48 16.28 -1.19
C ARG A 430 -3.81 16.25 -0.48
N VAL A 431 -4.26 17.38 0.09
CA VAL A 431 -5.60 17.45 0.70
C VAL A 431 -6.67 17.16 -0.34
N GLY A 432 -6.61 17.87 -1.48
CA GLY A 432 -7.55 17.70 -2.58
C GLY A 432 -7.45 16.31 -3.20
N LEU A 433 -6.24 15.81 -3.47
CA LEU A 433 -6.03 14.49 -4.08
C LEU A 433 -6.63 13.36 -3.24
N TRP A 434 -6.31 13.29 -1.95
CA TRP A 434 -6.79 12.19 -1.09
C TRP A 434 -8.28 12.30 -0.79
N SER A 435 -8.82 13.52 -0.68
CA SER A 435 -10.26 13.73 -0.54
C SER A 435 -11.02 13.31 -1.81
N PHE A 436 -10.45 13.60 -2.98
CA PHE A 436 -11.01 13.20 -4.27
C PHE A 436 -10.99 11.68 -4.45
N ASP A 437 -9.87 11.02 -4.14
CA ASP A 437 -9.71 9.57 -4.19
C ASP A 437 -10.77 8.85 -3.34
N LEU A 438 -10.99 9.31 -2.10
CA LEU A 438 -12.04 8.78 -1.23
C LEU A 438 -13.45 8.98 -1.80
N ALA A 439 -13.74 10.16 -2.33
CA ALA A 439 -15.03 10.46 -2.92
C ALA A 439 -15.33 9.56 -4.13
N VAL A 440 -14.38 9.43 -5.06
CA VAL A 440 -14.52 8.58 -6.25
C VAL A 440 -14.62 7.12 -5.87
N SER A 441 -13.77 6.65 -4.95
CA SER A 441 -13.81 5.28 -4.46
C SER A 441 -15.16 4.93 -3.83
N GLN A 442 -15.71 5.83 -2.99
CA GLN A 442 -17.03 5.62 -2.40
C GLN A 442 -18.14 5.63 -3.46
N MET A 443 -18.11 6.56 -4.42
CA MET A 443 -19.09 6.58 -5.52
C MET A 443 -19.05 5.29 -6.36
N MET A 444 -17.86 4.76 -6.64
CA MET A 444 -17.72 3.49 -7.36
C MET A 444 -18.28 2.32 -6.53
N GLN A 445 -18.05 2.29 -5.22
CA GLN A 445 -18.59 1.26 -4.33
C GLN A 445 -20.13 1.29 -4.24
N GLU A 446 -20.72 2.49 -4.20
CA GLU A 446 -22.17 2.68 -4.08
C GLU A 446 -22.93 2.46 -5.40
N ARG A 447 -22.32 2.77 -6.55
CA ARG A 447 -23.01 2.75 -7.85
C ARG A 447 -22.76 1.51 -8.70
N ILE A 448 -21.74 0.72 -8.38
CA ILE A 448 -21.40 -0.49 -9.14
C ILE A 448 -21.94 -1.72 -8.39
N PRO A 449 -22.77 -2.56 -9.04
CA PRO A 449 -23.25 -3.83 -8.50
C PRO A 449 -22.12 -4.77 -8.09
N GLU A 450 -22.36 -5.63 -7.11
CA GLU A 450 -21.32 -6.44 -6.48
C GLU A 450 -20.63 -7.40 -7.47
N GLU A 451 -21.41 -7.93 -8.40
CA GLU A 451 -20.98 -8.80 -9.50
C GLU A 451 -19.95 -8.15 -10.44
N ASP A 452 -20.01 -6.84 -10.62
CA ASP A 452 -19.15 -6.09 -11.55
C ASP A 452 -17.97 -5.39 -10.87
N ARG A 453 -17.99 -5.23 -9.54
CA ARG A 453 -16.95 -4.48 -8.78
C ARG A 453 -15.55 -4.99 -9.03
N GLY A 454 -15.36 -6.30 -9.14
CA GLY A 454 -14.06 -6.92 -9.41
C GLY A 454 -13.51 -6.54 -10.79
N ALA A 455 -14.34 -6.66 -11.82
CA ALA A 455 -13.98 -6.32 -13.20
C ALA A 455 -13.68 -4.82 -13.35
N VAL A 456 -14.58 -3.97 -12.85
CA VAL A 456 -14.43 -2.50 -12.91
C VAL A 456 -13.24 -2.03 -12.08
N GLY A 457 -13.04 -2.60 -10.89
CA GLY A 457 -11.87 -2.33 -10.04
C GLY A 457 -10.55 -2.75 -10.68
N GLY A 458 -10.54 -3.87 -11.42
CA GLY A 458 -9.40 -4.32 -12.23
C GLY A 458 -9.02 -3.31 -13.31
N ILE A 459 -10.01 -2.85 -14.10
CA ILE A 459 -9.80 -1.81 -15.12
C ILE A 459 -9.35 -0.49 -14.49
N GLN A 460 -9.95 -0.06 -13.38
CA GLN A 460 -9.54 1.14 -12.66
C GLN A 460 -8.07 1.07 -12.25
N THR A 461 -7.64 -0.07 -11.69
CA THR A 461 -6.25 -0.27 -11.28
C THR A 461 -5.31 -0.23 -12.49
N ALA A 462 -5.68 -0.89 -13.59
CA ALA A 462 -4.90 -0.88 -14.82
C ALA A 462 -4.76 0.53 -15.43
N LEU A 463 -5.83 1.33 -15.42
CA LEU A 463 -5.79 2.74 -15.86
C LEU A 463 -4.85 3.56 -14.99
N CYS A 464 -4.96 3.47 -13.65
CA CYS A 464 -4.06 4.19 -12.75
C CYS A 464 -2.59 3.80 -13.01
N SER A 465 -2.28 2.52 -13.18
CA SER A 465 -0.92 2.07 -13.50
C SER A 465 -0.44 2.57 -14.86
N ALA A 466 -1.29 2.58 -15.89
CA ALA A 466 -0.93 3.08 -17.22
C ALA A 466 -0.59 4.59 -17.19
N PHE A 467 -1.39 5.39 -16.47
CA PHE A 467 -1.13 6.82 -16.30
C PHE A 467 0.10 7.10 -15.42
N GLU A 468 0.35 6.27 -14.40
CA GLU A 468 1.61 6.34 -13.64
C GLU A 468 2.82 6.03 -14.53
N MET A 469 2.75 4.98 -15.37
CA MET A 469 3.81 4.67 -16.34
C MET A 469 4.05 5.80 -17.32
N LEU A 470 2.98 6.47 -17.79
CA LEU A 470 3.09 7.64 -18.66
C LEU A 470 3.90 8.76 -17.99
N SER A 471 3.75 8.98 -16.69
CA SER A 471 4.56 9.98 -15.96
C SER A 471 6.07 9.67 -16.03
N TYR A 472 6.45 8.39 -15.92
CA TYR A 472 7.84 7.97 -16.07
C TYR A 472 8.35 8.04 -17.50
N VAL A 473 7.50 7.73 -18.50
CA VAL A 473 7.83 7.94 -19.91
C VAL A 473 8.13 9.41 -20.18
N MET A 474 7.31 10.33 -19.66
CA MET A 474 7.57 11.76 -19.83
C MET A 474 8.87 12.18 -19.13
N GLY A 475 9.17 11.62 -17.95
CA GLY A 475 10.46 11.84 -17.27
C GLY A 475 11.69 11.35 -18.06
N ILE A 476 11.52 10.36 -18.93
CA ILE A 476 12.57 9.92 -19.88
C ILE A 476 12.66 10.88 -21.07
N VAL A 477 11.51 11.31 -21.62
CA VAL A 477 11.45 12.24 -22.75
C VAL A 477 12.09 13.58 -22.41
N TRP A 478 11.79 14.13 -21.22
CA TRP A 478 12.37 15.36 -20.69
C TRP A 478 13.28 15.06 -19.50
N ALA A 479 14.30 14.24 -19.74
CA ALA A 479 15.23 13.80 -18.69
C ALA A 479 16.18 14.91 -18.19
N LYS A 480 16.32 15.99 -18.95
CA LYS A 480 17.14 17.15 -18.59
C LYS A 480 16.43 17.98 -17.52
N PRO A 481 17.08 18.31 -16.40
CA PRO A 481 16.46 19.13 -15.35
C PRO A 481 16.02 20.51 -15.83
N GLU A 482 16.70 21.10 -16.83
CA GLU A 482 16.33 22.39 -17.42
C GLU A 482 15.01 22.32 -18.22
N GLU A 483 14.64 21.11 -18.67
CA GLU A 483 13.40 20.83 -19.38
C GLU A 483 12.24 20.48 -18.42
N PHE A 484 12.48 20.46 -17.10
CA PHE A 484 11.47 20.09 -16.10
C PHE A 484 10.20 20.96 -16.17
N ARG A 485 10.29 22.20 -16.66
CA ARG A 485 9.11 23.04 -16.94
C ARG A 485 8.07 22.36 -17.83
N PHE A 486 8.49 21.57 -18.82
CA PHE A 486 7.55 20.84 -19.68
C PHE A 486 6.83 19.71 -18.91
N LEU A 487 7.49 19.10 -17.91
CA LEU A 487 6.87 18.13 -17.02
C LEU A 487 5.85 18.81 -16.08
N ILE A 488 6.14 20.03 -15.62
CA ILE A 488 5.19 20.85 -14.85
C ILE A 488 3.97 21.18 -15.70
N ASP A 489 4.18 21.68 -16.92
CA ASP A 489 3.10 22.03 -17.86
C ASP A 489 2.21 20.81 -18.16
N PHE A 490 2.83 19.66 -18.47
CA PHE A 490 2.11 18.43 -18.76
C PHE A 490 1.31 17.91 -17.56
N SER A 491 1.91 17.92 -16.35
CA SER A 491 1.22 17.47 -15.13
C SER A 491 0.05 18.39 -14.77
N TYR A 492 0.23 19.71 -14.91
CA TYR A 492 -0.85 20.66 -14.63
C TYR A 492 -1.96 20.62 -15.68
N ALA A 493 -1.61 20.45 -16.97
CA ALA A 493 -2.60 20.20 -18.02
C ALA A 493 -3.37 18.89 -17.79
N GLY A 494 -2.69 17.82 -17.36
CA GLY A 494 -3.32 16.55 -16.96
C GLY A 494 -4.29 16.71 -15.80
N MET A 495 -3.90 17.48 -14.77
CA MET A 495 -4.77 17.85 -13.64
C MET A 495 -6.02 18.63 -14.10
N LEU A 496 -5.86 19.64 -14.96
CA LEU A 496 -6.99 20.38 -15.52
C LEU A 496 -7.88 19.50 -16.40
N GLY A 497 -7.29 18.58 -17.16
CA GLY A 497 -8.00 17.57 -17.94
C GLY A 497 -8.82 16.62 -17.05
N ALA A 498 -8.25 16.16 -15.94
CA ALA A 498 -8.97 15.38 -14.93
C ALA A 498 -10.14 16.17 -14.32
N ALA A 499 -9.92 17.45 -14.00
CA ALA A 499 -10.97 18.34 -13.51
C ALA A 499 -12.10 18.54 -14.53
N ALA A 500 -11.76 18.69 -15.81
CA ALA A 500 -12.74 18.78 -16.89
C ALA A 500 -13.53 17.47 -17.07
N LEU A 501 -12.85 16.31 -17.08
CA LEU A 501 -13.49 14.99 -17.14
C LEU A 501 -14.46 14.79 -15.97
N TYR A 502 -14.04 15.16 -14.76
CA TYR A 502 -14.90 15.11 -13.59
C TYR A 502 -16.07 16.09 -13.68
N GLY A 503 -15.85 17.29 -14.23
CA GLY A 503 -16.91 18.26 -14.50
C GLY A 503 -17.97 17.73 -15.48
N VAL A 504 -17.56 16.97 -16.50
CA VAL A 504 -18.49 16.28 -17.41
C VAL A 504 -19.30 15.21 -16.67
N PHE A 505 -18.66 14.43 -15.80
CA PHE A 505 -19.37 13.48 -14.94
C PHE A 505 -20.37 14.18 -14.00
N TRP A 506 -19.93 15.27 -13.36
CA TRP A 506 -20.72 16.06 -12.43
C TRP A 506 -21.95 16.66 -13.11
N GLY A 507 -21.81 17.21 -14.33
CA GLY A 507 -22.94 17.74 -15.10
C GLY A 507 -23.92 16.67 -15.62
N ARG A 508 -23.57 15.38 -15.55
CA ARG A 508 -24.43 14.25 -15.91
C ARG A 508 -25.07 13.56 -14.70
N SER A 509 -24.61 13.88 -13.49
CA SER A 509 -25.13 13.37 -12.22
C SER A 509 -26.22 14.30 -11.70
#